data_AF-A0A0P7B3N0-F1
#
_entry.id   AF-A0A0P7B3N0-F1
#
_cell.length_a   1.000
_cell.length_b   1.000
_cell.length_c   1.000
_cell.angle_alpha   90.00
_cell.angle_beta   90.00
_cell.angle_gamma   90.00
#
_symmetry.space_group_name_H-M   'P 1'
#
loop_
_entity.id
_entity.type
_entity.pdbx_description
1 polymer ?
#
loop_
_entity_poly.entity_id
_entity_poly.type
_entity_poly.pdbx_seq_one_letter_code
_entity_poly.pdbx_strand_id
1 'polypeptide(L)'
;MWSKVNKDYLLKLEAAGLMYDSGQKAIHIAKENGSWTALDDVEKGIIPNYLKLAFKANSTTFKNYLGFTKEQQKSYLYCLNQAKREAARQKRIAEIISLGEQGTKYHNNG
;
A
#
# COMPACT_ATOMS: atom_id res chain seq x y z
N MET A 1 8.23 7.15 -0.11
CA MET A 1 7.83 5.72 0.00
C MET A 1 8.72 4.94 -0.95
N TRP A 2 9.26 3.79 -0.56
CA TRP A 2 10.20 3.03 -1.39
C TRP A 2 9.51 1.87 -2.10
N SER A 3 9.46 1.92 -3.43
CA SER A 3 8.94 0.84 -4.26
C SER A 3 9.96 -0.30 -4.40
N LYS A 4 9.48 -1.48 -4.79
CA LYS A 4 10.36 -2.60 -5.16
C LYS A 4 11.36 -2.20 -6.25
N VAL A 5 10.92 -1.46 -7.26
CA VAL A 5 11.78 -0.98 -8.35
C VAL A 5 12.95 -0.13 -7.83
N ASN A 6 12.69 0.78 -6.89
CA ASN A 6 13.75 1.60 -6.30
C ASN A 6 14.75 0.76 -5.49
N LYS A 7 14.26 -0.26 -4.78
CA LYS A 7 15.12 -1.21 -4.03
C LYS A 7 15.96 -2.07 -4.98
N ASP A 8 15.37 -2.57 -6.06
CA ASP A 8 16.09 -3.37 -7.07
C ASP A 8 17.15 -2.53 -7.80
N TYR A 9 16.87 -1.25 -8.04
CA TYR A 9 17.84 -0.32 -8.63
C TYR A 9 19.03 -0.04 -7.69
N LEU A 10 18.79 0.07 -6.38
CA LEU A 10 19.87 0.20 -5.39
C LEU A 10 20.82 -0.99 -5.44
N LEU A 11 20.32 -2.23 -5.51
CA LEU A 11 21.15 -3.43 -5.59
C LEU A 11 22.08 -3.39 -6.81
N LYS A 12 21.59 -2.86 -7.95
CA LYS A 12 22.41 -2.67 -9.15
C LYS A 12 23.50 -1.60 -8.95
N LEU A 13 23.17 -0.48 -8.30
CA LEU A 13 24.14 0.57 -7.99
C LEU A 13 25.21 0.09 -7.01
N GLU A 14 24.84 -0.67 -5.99
CA GLU A 14 25.78 -1.27 -5.03
C GLU A 14 26.70 -2.27 -5.73
N ALA A 15 26.16 -3.17 -6.55
CA ALA A 15 26.96 -4.15 -7.31
C ALA A 15 27.93 -3.47 -8.30
N ALA A 16 27.56 -2.31 -8.84
CA ALA A 16 28.40 -1.53 -9.75
C ALA A 16 29.36 -0.56 -9.04
N GLY A 17 29.33 -0.46 -7.71
CA GLY A 17 30.13 0.52 -6.97
C GLY A 17 29.74 1.99 -7.23
N LEU A 18 28.54 2.24 -7.75
CA LEU A 18 28.03 3.56 -8.12
C LEU A 18 27.20 4.21 -6.99
N MET A 19 27.29 3.66 -5.77
CA MET A 19 26.48 4.13 -4.66
C MET A 19 27.14 5.32 -3.95
N TYR A 20 26.49 6.47 -4.01
CA TYR A 20 26.93 7.69 -3.34
C TYR A 20 26.40 7.79 -1.90
N ASP A 21 27.09 8.58 -1.07
CA ASP A 21 26.70 8.88 0.32
C ASP A 21 25.26 9.41 0.46
N SER A 22 24.81 10.19 -0.53
CA SER A 22 23.43 10.70 -0.58
C SER A 22 22.40 9.58 -0.70
N GLY A 23 22.71 8.51 -1.44
CA GLY A 23 21.87 7.32 -1.54
C GLY A 23 21.85 6.54 -0.23
N GLN A 24 23.00 6.38 0.43
CA GLN A 24 23.09 5.73 1.74
C GLN A 24 22.28 6.49 2.81
N LYS A 25 22.38 7.83 2.83
CA LYS A 25 21.57 8.68 3.72
C LYS A 25 20.07 8.54 3.44
N ALA A 26 19.67 8.47 2.17
CA ALA A 26 18.28 8.28 1.79
C ALA A 26 17.71 6.91 2.28
N ILE A 27 18.52 5.85 2.23
CA ILE A 27 18.16 4.53 2.79
C ILE A 27 18.00 4.62 4.30
N HIS A 28 18.94 5.28 5.00
CA HIS A 28 18.90 5.43 6.45
C HIS A 28 17.61 6.12 6.90
N ILE A 29 17.32 7.29 6.35
CA ILE A 29 16.10 8.07 6.64
C ILE A 29 14.83 7.24 6.35
N ALA A 30 14.83 6.47 5.26
CA ALA A 30 13.70 5.63 4.90
C ALA A 30 13.45 4.48 5.87
N LYS A 31 14.51 3.91 6.45
CA LYS A 31 14.40 2.87 7.48
C LYS A 31 13.90 3.49 8.79
N GLU A 32 14.46 4.62 9.20
CA GLU A 32 14.06 5.32 10.43
C GLU A 32 12.58 5.75 10.41
N ASN A 33 12.11 6.29 9.28
CA ASN A 33 10.74 6.75 9.16
C ASN A 33 9.75 5.69 8.65
N GLY A 34 10.19 4.43 8.54
CA GLY A 34 9.37 3.29 8.10
C GLY A 34 8.96 3.30 6.62
N SER A 35 9.34 4.30 5.83
CA SER A 35 9.03 4.38 4.39
C SER A 35 9.71 3.30 3.56
N TRP A 36 10.75 2.65 4.10
CA TRP A 36 11.45 1.52 3.48
C TRP A 36 10.53 0.30 3.32
N THR A 37 9.74 -0.04 4.33
CA THR A 37 8.85 -1.23 4.32
C THR A 37 7.38 -0.89 4.07
N ALA A 38 7.04 0.39 4.00
CA ALA A 38 5.65 0.87 3.91
C ALA A 38 4.83 0.30 2.75
N LEU A 39 5.43 -0.22 1.68
CA LEU A 39 4.72 -0.87 0.58
C LEU A 39 4.81 -2.39 0.58
N ASP A 40 5.61 -3.00 1.44
CA ASP A 40 5.87 -4.43 1.35
C ASP A 40 4.58 -5.23 1.60
N ASP A 41 3.75 -4.80 2.56
CA ASP A 41 2.46 -5.43 2.84
C ASP A 41 1.45 -5.19 1.71
N VAL A 42 1.44 -3.99 1.12
CA VAL A 42 0.61 -3.65 -0.04
C VAL A 42 0.98 -4.54 -1.22
N GLU A 43 2.27 -4.68 -1.52
CA GLU A 43 2.78 -5.49 -2.62
C GLU A 43 2.52 -6.99 -2.43
N LYS A 44 2.51 -7.46 -1.18
CA LYS A 44 2.12 -8.84 -0.82
C LYS A 44 0.60 -9.05 -0.78
N GLY A 45 -0.20 -7.99 -0.90
CA GLY A 45 -1.66 -8.08 -0.78
C GLY A 45 -2.15 -8.35 0.65
N ILE A 46 -1.34 -8.01 1.66
CA ILE A 46 -1.70 -8.21 3.06
C ILE A 46 -2.76 -7.20 3.45
N ILE A 47 -3.95 -7.69 3.80
CA ILE A 47 -5.05 -6.86 4.29
C ILE A 47 -4.76 -6.47 5.75
N PRO A 48 -4.68 -5.17 6.09
CA PRO A 48 -4.44 -4.73 7.46
C PRO A 48 -5.64 -5.03 8.37
N ASN A 49 -5.38 -5.20 9.67
CA ASN A 49 -6.40 -5.62 10.63
C ASN A 49 -7.63 -4.70 10.69
N TYR A 50 -7.43 -3.38 10.60
CA TYR A 50 -8.54 -2.43 10.61
C TYR A 50 -9.45 -2.55 9.38
N LEU A 51 -8.89 -2.87 8.20
CA LEU A 51 -9.69 -3.15 7.00
C LEU A 51 -10.38 -4.51 7.12
N LYS A 52 -9.71 -5.53 7.67
CA LYS A 52 -10.35 -6.83 7.97
C LYS A 52 -11.56 -6.67 8.91
N LEU A 53 -11.46 -5.82 9.93
CA LEU A 53 -12.57 -5.53 10.84
C LEU A 53 -13.74 -4.86 10.12
N ALA A 54 -13.46 -3.91 9.23
CA ALA A 54 -14.49 -3.28 8.40
C ALA A 54 -15.17 -4.29 7.46
N PHE A 55 -14.40 -5.19 6.85
CA PHE A 55 -14.92 -6.29 6.05
C PHE A 55 -15.76 -7.30 6.84
N LYS A 56 -15.45 -7.55 8.12
CA LYS A 56 -16.30 -8.40 8.98
C LYS A 56 -17.68 -7.80 9.20
N ALA A 57 -17.79 -6.47 9.24
CA ALA A 57 -19.08 -5.78 9.36
C ALA A 57 -19.88 -5.78 8.04
N ASN A 58 -19.22 -6.06 6.90
CA ASN A 58 -19.87 -6.08 5.58
C ASN A 58 -19.34 -7.23 4.70
N SER A 59 -19.99 -8.39 4.84
CA SER A 59 -19.59 -9.62 4.14
C SER A 59 -19.71 -9.51 2.62
N THR A 60 -20.65 -8.71 2.10
CA THR A 60 -20.82 -8.44 0.67
C THR A 60 -19.62 -7.71 0.10
N THR A 61 -19.18 -6.63 0.75
CA THR A 61 -17.96 -5.90 0.35
C THR A 61 -16.75 -6.82 0.35
N PHE A 62 -16.60 -7.66 1.37
CA PHE A 62 -15.47 -8.59 1.44
C PHE A 62 -15.48 -9.61 0.29
N LYS A 63 -16.65 -10.17 -0.03
CA LYS A 63 -16.81 -11.09 -1.17
C LYS A 63 -16.45 -10.41 -2.49
N ASN A 64 -16.91 -9.18 -2.71
CA ASN A 64 -16.60 -8.43 -3.93
C ASN A 64 -15.11 -8.08 -4.01
N TYR A 65 -14.50 -7.67 -2.89
CA TYR A 65 -13.06 -7.42 -2.81
C TYR A 65 -12.23 -8.66 -3.18
N LEU A 66 -12.61 -9.84 -2.67
CA LEU A 66 -11.95 -11.10 -3.01
C LEU A 66 -12.15 -11.51 -4.47
N GLY A 67 -13.21 -11.05 -5.12
CA GLY A 67 -13.46 -11.27 -6.55
C GLY A 67 -12.63 -10.38 -7.49
N PHE A 68 -11.99 -9.33 -6.98
CA PHE A 68 -11.14 -8.45 -7.78
C PHE A 68 -9.79 -9.08 -8.13
N THR A 69 -9.16 -8.60 -9.21
CA THR A 69 -7.79 -8.99 -9.56
C THR A 69 -6.79 -8.52 -8.49
N LYS A 70 -5.59 -9.11 -8.47
CA LYS A 70 -4.54 -8.72 -7.52
C LYS A 70 -4.19 -7.23 -7.63
N GLU A 71 -4.15 -6.71 -8.84
CA GLU A 71 -3.84 -5.30 -9.13
C GLU A 71 -4.93 -4.38 -8.58
N GLN A 72 -6.20 -4.75 -8.76
CA GLN A 72 -7.32 -4.01 -8.21
C GLN A 72 -7.29 -4.01 -6.68
N GLN A 73 -7.09 -5.18 -6.05
CA GLN A 73 -6.94 -5.30 -4.59
C GLN A 73 -5.79 -4.43 -4.08
N LYS A 74 -4.66 -4.41 -4.79
CA LYS A 74 -3.52 -3.54 -4.48
C LYS A 74 -3.90 -2.07 -4.55
N SER A 75 -4.68 -1.61 -5.53
CA SER A 75 -5.10 -0.20 -5.62
C SER A 75 -5.82 0.28 -4.34
N TYR A 76 -6.67 -0.56 -3.75
CA TYR A 76 -7.31 -0.26 -2.46
C TYR A 76 -6.29 -0.16 -1.32
N LEU A 77 -5.37 -1.13 -1.22
CA LEU A 77 -4.34 -1.14 -0.19
C LEU A 77 -3.38 0.05 -0.33
N TYR A 78 -3.05 0.45 -1.56
CA TYR A 78 -2.27 1.64 -1.88
C TYR A 78 -2.95 2.92 -1.39
N CYS A 79 -4.24 3.10 -1.69
CA CYS A 79 -5.01 4.24 -1.21
C CYS A 79 -5.01 4.30 0.34
N LEU A 80 -5.23 3.15 0.98
CA LEU A 80 -5.30 3.04 2.42
C LEU A 80 -3.95 3.32 3.10
N ASN A 81 -2.85 2.84 2.52
CA ASN A 81 -1.50 3.07 3.02
C ASN A 81 -1.08 4.55 2.97
N GLN A 82 -1.63 5.33 2.03
CA GLN A 82 -1.39 6.78 1.96
C GLN A 82 -2.10 7.56 3.08
N ALA A 83 -3.10 6.97 3.73
CA ALA A 83 -3.86 7.60 4.81
C ALA A 83 -3.12 7.52 6.16
N LYS A 84 -2.15 8.43 6.35
CA LYS A 84 -1.28 8.45 7.55
C LYS A 84 -1.99 8.84 8.85
N ARG A 85 -3.01 9.71 8.76
CA ARG A 85 -3.81 10.16 9.93
C ARG A 85 -4.99 9.24 10.15
N GLU A 86 -5.36 9.00 11.39
CA GLU A 86 -6.50 8.13 11.75
C GLU A 86 -7.81 8.57 11.09
N ALA A 87 -8.13 9.87 11.13
CA ALA A 87 -9.32 10.41 10.46
C ALA A 87 -9.33 10.15 8.95
N ALA A 88 -8.17 10.30 8.29
CA ALA A 88 -8.04 10.00 6.87
C ALA A 88 -8.20 8.49 6.60
N ARG A 89 -7.67 7.64 7.48
CA ARG A 89 -7.79 6.18 7.37
C ARG A 89 -9.23 5.74 7.48
N GLN A 90 -9.98 6.27 8.45
CA GLN A 90 -11.41 5.98 8.60
C GLN A 90 -12.20 6.41 7.36
N LYS A 91 -11.92 7.60 6.82
CA LYS A 91 -12.53 8.07 5.58
C LYS A 91 -12.25 7.11 4.41
N ARG A 92 -10.99 6.68 4.24
CA ARG A 92 -10.64 5.70 3.21
C ARG A 92 -11.36 4.39 3.41
N ILE A 93 -11.39 3.83 4.62
CA ILE A 93 -12.13 2.59 4.90
C ILE A 93 -13.60 2.73 4.47
N ALA A 94 -14.28 3.82 4.84
CA ALA A 94 -15.67 4.05 4.44
C ALA A 94 -15.84 4.11 2.91
N GLU A 95 -14.93 4.78 2.19
CA GLU A 95 -14.91 4.80 0.72
C GLU A 95 -14.72 3.38 0.14
N ILE A 96 -13.81 2.58 0.70
CA ILE A 96 -13.55 1.20 0.28
C ILE A 96 -14.80 0.33 0.47
N ILE A 97 -15.47 0.44 1.62
CA ILE A 97 -16.71 -0.30 1.90
C ILE A 97 -17.79 0.08 0.87
N SER A 98 -18.01 1.38 0.66
CA SER A 98 -19.03 1.87 -0.28
C SER A 98 -18.77 1.42 -1.72
N LEU A 99 -17.52 1.50 -2.19
CA LEU A 99 -17.14 1.02 -3.53
C LEU A 99 -17.31 -0.50 -3.65
N GLY A 100 -16.93 -1.25 -2.62
CA GLY A 100 -17.07 -2.70 -2.63
C GLY A 100 -18.52 -3.16 -2.59
N GLU A 101 -19.44 -2.42 -1.96
CA GLU A 101 -20.89 -2.69 -2.06
C GLU A 101 -21.42 -2.50 -3.49
N GLN A 102 -20.91 -1.49 -4.20
CA GLN A 102 -21.28 -1.20 -5.58
C GLN A 102 -20.59 -2.11 -6.61
N GLY A 103 -19.63 -2.94 -6.18
CA GLY A 103 -18.79 -3.74 -7.08
C GLY A 103 -17.88 -2.91 -7.97
N THR A 104 -17.65 -1.64 -7.63
CA THR A 104 -16.82 -0.72 -8.42
C THR A 104 -15.40 -0.70 -7.88
N LYS A 105 -14.41 -0.67 -8.79
CA LYS A 105 -12.99 -0.64 -8.45
C LYS A 105 -12.56 0.74 -7.96
N TYR A 106 -11.55 0.79 -7.08
CA TYR A 106 -10.93 2.06 -6.71
C TYR A 106 -10.18 2.66 -7.91
N HIS A 107 -10.56 3.86 -8.34
CA HIS A 107 -9.84 4.62 -9.36
C HIS A 107 -8.81 5.52 -8.67
N ASN A 108 -7.54 5.14 -8.78
CA ASN A 108 -6.45 6.00 -8.34
C ASN A 108 -6.21 7.05 -9.43
N ASN A 109 -6.77 8.26 -9.28
CA ASN A 109 -6.23 9.42 -9.97
C ASN A 109 -4.86 9.67 -9.34
N GLY A 110 -3.80 9.37 -10.09
CA GLY A 110 -2.41 9.29 -9.62
C GLY A 110 -1.94 10.50 -8.84
#